data_AF-A0A397S3V8-F1
#
_entry.id   AF-A0A397S3V8-F1
#
_cell.length_a   1.000
_cell.length_b   1.000
_cell.length_c   1.000
_cell.angle_alpha   90.00
_cell.angle_beta   90.00
_cell.angle_gamma   90.00
#
_symmetry.space_group_name_H-M   'P 1'
#
loop_
_entity.id
_entity.type
_entity.pdbx_description
1 polymer ?
#
loop_
_entity_poly.entity_id
_entity_poly.type
_entity_poly.pdbx_seq_one_letter_code
_entity_poly.pdbx_strand_id
1 'polypeptide(L)' 'MGMIMWELTTGCKPFANIEHDIQLIYKILDGERPKITEDTPECYADLMKSCWDSDP' A
#
# COMPACT_ATOMS: atom_id res chain seq x y z
N MET A 1 -8.80 1.46 -3.03
CA MET A 1 -8.43 2.87 -2.75
C MET A 1 -7.14 3.04 -1.96
N GLY A 2 -6.76 2.11 -1.07
CA GLY A 2 -5.61 2.29 -0.18
C GLY A 2 -4.28 2.59 -0.90
N MET A 3 -4.05 2.02 -2.10
CA MET A 3 -2.83 2.31 -2.89
C MET A 3 -2.77 3.76 -3.40
N ILE A 4 -3.91 4.32 -3.84
CA ILE A 4 -3.99 5.71 -4.29
C ILE A 4 -3.81 6.65 -3.10
N MET A 5 -4.44 6.33 -1.97
CA MET A 5 -4.26 7.09 -0.74
C MET A 5 -2.79 7.12 -0.30
N TRP A 6 -2.10 5.98 -0.37
CA TRP A 6 -0.67 5.90 -0.05
C TRP A 6 0.21 6.72 -1.01
N GLU A 7 -0.10 6.71 -2.32
CA GLU A 7 0.60 7.55 -3.29
C GLU A 7 0.40 9.05 -2.99
N LEU A 8 -0.80 9.46 -2.58
CA LEU A 8 -1.10 10.84 -2.23
C LEU A 8 -0.42 11.28 -0.92
N THR A 9 -0.30 10.40 0.08
CA THR A 9 0.37 10.74 1.34
C THR A 9 1.88 10.82 1.19
N THR A 10 2.47 9.94 0.37
CA THR A 10 3.94 9.85 0.22
C THR A 10 4.48 10.63 -0.98
N GLY A 11 3.63 11.00 -1.94
CA GLY A 11 4.04 11.55 -3.24
C GLY A 11 4.83 10.57 -4.11
N CYS A 12 4.90 9.30 -3.71
CA CYS A 12 5.72 8.27 -4.34
C CYS A 12 4.83 7.19 -4.96
N LYS A 13 5.30 6.59 -6.07
CA LYS A 13 4.64 5.41 -6.62
C LYS A 13 4.78 4.22 -5.65
N PRO A 14 3.70 3.48 -5.37
CA PRO A 14 3.79 2.25 -4.58
C PRO A 14 4.78 1.27 -5.22
N PHE A 15 5.64 0.67 -4.39
CA PHE A 15 6.67 -0.27 -4.85
C PHE A 15 7.61 0.30 -5.93
N ALA A 16 7.91 1.60 -5.90
CA ALA A 16 8.81 2.25 -6.88
C ALA A 16 10.21 1.62 -6.97
N ASN A 17 10.66 0.97 -5.89
CA ASN A 17 11.99 0.36 -5.78
C ASN A 17 12.00 -1.15 -6.08
N ILE A 18 10.89 -1.72 -6.56
CA ILE A 18 10.76 -3.13 -6.90
C ILE A 18 10.44 -3.24 -8.38
N GLU A 19 10.95 -4.24 -9.08
CA GLU A 19 10.54 -4.51 -10.46
C GLU A 19 9.05 -4.91 -10.51
N HIS A 20 8.33 -4.41 -11.52
CA HIS A 20 6.89 -4.65 -11.70
C HIS A 20 6.68 -5.91 -12.53
N ASP A 21 7.13 -7.04 -11.98
CA ASP A 21 7.12 -8.35 -12.61
C ASP A 21 6.15 -9.33 -11.91
N ILE A 22 6.18 -10.59 -12.34
CA ILE A 22 5.33 -11.64 -11.76
C ILE A 22 5.65 -11.91 -10.28
N GLN A 23 6.90 -11.67 -9.84
CA GLN A 23 7.28 -11.87 -8.45
C GLN A 23 6.60 -10.84 -7.54
N LEU A 24 6.49 -9.59 -7.99
CA LEU A 24 5.73 -8.57 -7.26
C LEU A 24 4.24 -8.93 -7.16
N ILE A 25 3.65 -9.49 -8.21
CA ILE A 25 2.25 -9.93 -8.19
C ILE A 25 2.04 -10.97 -7.08
N TYR A 26 2.89 -12.01 -7.00
CA TYR A 26 2.78 -13.02 -5.95
C TYR A 26 2.93 -12.44 -4.54
N LYS A 27 3.88 -11.53 -4.33
CA LYS A 27 4.04 -10.85 -3.04
C LYS A 27 2.78 -10.09 -2.63
N ILE A 28 2.15 -9.38 -3.56
CA ILE A 28 0.92 -8.63 -3.28
C ILE A 28 -0.23 -9.58 -2.92
N LEU A 29 -0.34 -10.72 -3.62
CA LEU A 29 -1.32 -11.78 -3.31
C LEU A 29 -1.08 -12.39 -1.93
N ASP A 30 0.19 -12.54 -1.52
CA ASP A 30 0.59 -13.01 -0.19
C ASP A 30 0.43 -11.94 0.91
N GLY A 31 -0.07 -10.75 0.57
CA GLY A 31 -0.40 -9.68 1.53
C GLY A 31 0.65 -8.57 1.64
N GLU A 32 1.69 -8.55 0.80
CA GLU A 32 2.65 -7.45 0.78
C GLU A 32 1.92 -6.12 0.49
N ARG A 33 2.19 -5.10 1.31
CA ARG A 33 1.65 -3.74 1.17
C ARG A 33 2.76 -2.71 1.34
N PRO A 34 2.63 -1.52 0.73
CA PRO A 34 3.58 -0.44 0.98
C PRO A 34 3.63 -0.07 2.46
N LYS A 35 4.83 0.24 2.97
CA LYS A 35 5.02 0.67 4.35
C LYS A 35 4.29 2.00 4.59
N ILE A 36 3.38 2.03 5.56
CA ILE A 36 2.80 3.29 6.04
C ILE A 36 3.88 4.04 6.81
N THR A 37 4.06 5.32 6.48
CA THR A 37 5.08 6.19 7.08
C THR A 37 4.58 6.73 8.42
N GLU A 38 5.50 7.02 9.36
CA GLU A 38 5.15 7.42 10.74
C GLU A 38 4.47 8.79 10.83
N ASP A 39 4.60 9.61 9.79
CA ASP A 39 3.94 10.90 9.62
C ASP A 39 2.49 10.78 9.11
N THR A 40 2.06 9.58 8.70
CA THR A 40 0.66 9.35 8.30
C THR A 40 -0.25 9.37 9.54
N PRO A 41 -1.28 10.23 9.58
CA PRO A 41 -2.25 10.23 10.68
C PRO A 41 -2.92 8.86 10.85
N GLU A 42 -3.11 8.43 12.09
CA GLU A 42 -3.62 7.09 12.42
C GLU A 42 -4.95 6.77 11.74
N CYS A 43 -5.90 7.72 11.71
CA CYS A 43 -7.18 7.54 11.03
C CYS A 43 -7.03 7.28 9.52
N TYR A 44 -5.99 7.84 8.89
CA TYR A 44 -5.69 7.63 7.47
C TYR A 44 -5.00 6.28 7.27
N ALA A 45 -4.11 5.90 8.19
CA ALA A 45 -3.46 4.59 8.21
C ALA A 45 -4.49 3.46 8.31
N ASP A 46 -5.46 3.59 9.20
CA ASP A 46 -6.50 2.58 9.40
C ASP A 46 -7.46 2.49 8.21
N LEU A 47 -7.82 3.63 7.61
CA LEU A 47 -8.60 3.64 6.37
C LEU A 47 -7.83 3.01 5.19
N MET A 48 -6.51 3.22 5.10
CA MET A 48 -5.69 2.55 4.10
C MET A 48 -5.68 1.03 4.31
N LYS A 49 -5.50 0.57 5.57
CA LYS A 49 -5.55 -0.85 5.91
C LYS A 49 -6.91 -1.48 5.60
N SER A 50 -8.02 -0.82 5.93
CA SER A 50 -9.35 -1.34 5.61
C SER A 50 -9.59 -1.46 4.10
N CYS A 51 -9.03 -0.53 3.32
CA CYS A 51 -9.08 -0.62 1.85
C CYS A 51 -8.15 -1.69 1.25
N TRP A 52 -7.25 -2.27 2.04
CA TRP A 52 -6.31 -3.32 1.65
C TRP A 52 -6.73 -4.71 2.08
N ASP A 53 -7.80 -4.81 2.88
CA ASP A 53 -8.37 -6.07 3.31
C ASP A 53 -8.74 -6.93 2.11
N SER A 54 -8.43 -8.21 2.20
CA SER A 54 -8.74 -9.20 1.16
C SER A 54 -10.20 -9.64 1.24
N ASP A 55 -10.85 -9.45 2.40
CA ASP A 55 -12.28 -9.65 2.61
C ASP A 55 -12.95 -8.28 2.86
N PRO A 56 -13.60 -7.70 1.83
CA PRO A 56 -14.07 -6.31 1.85
C PRO A 56 -15.31 -6.04 2.72
#